data_AF-A0A4U1BXG7-F1
#
_entry.id   AF-A0A4U1BXG7-F1
#
_cell.length_a   1.000
_cell.length_b   1.000
_cell.length_c   1.000
_cell.angle_alpha   90.00
_cell.angle_beta   90.00
_cell.angle_gamma   90.00
#
_symmetry.space_group_name_H-M   'P 1'
#
loop_
_entity.id
_entity.type
_entity.pdbx_description
1 polymer ?
#
loop_
_entity_poly.entity_id
_entity_poly.type
_entity_poly.pdbx_seq_one_letter_code
_entity_poly.pdbx_strand_id
1 'polypeptide(L)'
;MVYDFNELKVFVQIHLGIDPDRINSKFKPITEKLTKAQLDQSVEINLDGITFTDKKGNKHKGFLYIESGYSQRTFEQTGTIVPKFHIINCQTIQDQKQRKNFNGHYVFSTETITMEDRDGVTKELTLCGNCNKIHYETERGMTTTEYREKFILNDQIEGEFYDSELPKEVSTDFWGYTPEWYDTSRNYRMKKKFTCEDCGINLNQNLVNGYYLETHHVDGNPKNNDEDNFKCLCVLCHASVDRYHKENYSKGSPRQKLVDFIKLFEDELRRVGNKHLADYKK
;
A
#
# COMPACT_ATOMS: atom_id res chain seq x y z
N MET A 1 -10.92 -5.51 -17.91
CA MET A 1 -10.18 -4.24 -17.87
C MET A 1 -8.84 -4.56 -17.26
N VAL A 2 -7.75 -4.46 -18.03
CA VAL A 2 -6.39 -4.61 -17.50
C VAL A 2 -6.04 -3.24 -16.96
N TYR A 3 -5.89 -3.12 -15.64
CA TYR A 3 -5.43 -1.88 -15.03
C TYR A 3 -3.95 -1.69 -15.36
N ASP A 4 -3.60 -0.51 -15.86
CA ASP A 4 -2.21 -0.11 -16.08
C ASP A 4 -1.78 0.80 -14.92
N PHE A 5 -0.67 0.43 -14.26
CA PHE A 5 -0.14 1.12 -13.09
C PHE A 5 0.98 2.10 -13.44
N ASN A 6 1.14 2.46 -14.72
CA ASN A 6 2.17 3.39 -15.17
C ASN A 6 2.12 4.76 -14.45
N GLU A 7 0.92 5.30 -14.19
CA GLU A 7 0.79 6.56 -13.45
C GLU A 7 1.29 6.45 -12.01
N LEU A 8 1.04 5.31 -11.35
CA LEU A 8 1.53 5.05 -9.99
C LEU A 8 3.07 4.92 -9.96
N LYS A 9 3.67 4.26 -10.96
CA LYS A 9 5.12 4.17 -11.09
C LYS A 9 5.77 5.56 -11.19
N VAL A 10 5.21 6.44 -12.02
CA VAL A 10 5.66 7.82 -12.18
C VAL A 10 5.53 8.60 -10.87
N PHE A 11 4.40 8.45 -10.16
CA PHE A 11 4.20 9.09 -8.87
C PHE A 11 5.26 8.68 -7.84
N VAL A 12 5.47 7.37 -7.65
CA VAL A 12 6.45 6.81 -6.72
C VAL A 12 7.87 7.31 -7.05
N GLN A 13 8.22 7.36 -8.34
CA GLN A 13 9.53 7.84 -8.77
C GLN A 13 9.74 9.33 -8.49
N ILE A 14 8.74 10.17 -8.79
CA ILE A 14 8.85 11.63 -8.62
C ILE A 14 8.76 12.05 -7.15
N HIS A 15 7.84 11.46 -6.39
CA HIS A 15 7.49 11.96 -5.05
C HIS A 15 8.18 11.21 -3.93
N LEU A 16 8.51 9.93 -4.13
CA LEU A 16 9.20 9.11 -3.12
C LEU A 16 10.68 8.89 -3.45
N GLY A 17 11.13 9.27 -4.66
CA GLY A 17 12.51 9.06 -5.10
C GLY A 17 12.90 7.58 -5.26
N ILE A 18 11.92 6.69 -5.29
CA ILE A 18 12.10 5.25 -5.44
C ILE A 18 11.88 4.91 -6.91
N ASP A 19 12.88 4.33 -7.57
CA ASP A 19 12.75 3.82 -8.94
C ASP A 19 12.03 2.45 -8.89
N PRO A 20 10.73 2.37 -9.26
CA PRO A 20 9.94 1.16 -9.11
C PRO A 20 10.44 0.02 -10.01
N ASP A 21 11.13 0.34 -11.10
CA ASP A 21 11.69 -0.65 -12.02
C ASP A 21 13.09 -1.13 -11.60
N ARG A 22 13.68 -0.51 -10.56
CA ARG A 22 14.96 -0.92 -9.94
C ARG A 22 14.82 -1.45 -8.52
N ILE A 23 13.60 -1.55 -7.98
CA ILE A 23 13.39 -2.24 -6.70
C ILE A 23 13.58 -3.73 -6.93
N ASN A 24 14.76 -4.24 -6.57
CA ASN A 24 14.92 -5.67 -6.37
C ASN A 24 14.20 -6.05 -5.09
N SER A 25 13.18 -6.90 -5.20
CA SER A 25 12.57 -7.50 -4.01
C SER A 25 13.66 -8.11 -3.15
N LYS A 26 13.67 -7.78 -1.84
CA LYS A 26 14.57 -8.44 -0.87
C LYS A 26 14.24 -9.93 -0.71
N PHE A 27 13.09 -10.37 -1.26
CA PHE A 27 12.69 -11.76 -1.32
C PHE A 27 13.74 -12.58 -2.08
N LYS A 28 14.47 -13.39 -1.33
CA LYS A 28 15.30 -14.44 -1.91
C LYS A 28 14.49 -15.72 -1.85
N PRO A 29 14.04 -16.25 -2.99
CA PRO A 29 13.38 -17.54 -2.98
C PRO A 29 14.29 -18.61 -2.38
N ILE A 30 13.68 -19.58 -1.71
CA ILE A 30 14.39 -20.69 -1.08
C ILE A 30 13.79 -21.98 -1.59
N THR A 31 14.68 -22.88 -2.02
CA THR A 31 14.37 -24.27 -2.34
C THR A 31 15.38 -25.13 -1.58
N GLU A 32 14.91 -25.94 -0.63
CA GLU A 32 15.76 -26.77 0.23
C GLU A 32 15.27 -28.23 0.18
N LYS A 33 16.20 -29.12 -0.18
CA LYS A 33 15.96 -30.56 -0.12
C LYS A 33 16.07 -31.04 1.32
N LEU A 34 15.00 -31.59 1.86
CA LEU A 34 14.92 -31.86 3.29
C LEU A 34 15.42 -33.28 3.60
N THR A 35 16.39 -33.35 4.50
CA THR A 35 16.72 -34.61 5.19
C THR A 35 15.60 -34.99 6.16
N LYS A 36 15.57 -36.26 6.59
CA LYS A 36 14.64 -36.72 7.64
C LYS A 36 14.74 -35.87 8.91
N ALA A 37 15.96 -35.53 9.34
CA ALA A 37 16.17 -34.70 10.52
C ALA A 37 15.60 -33.28 10.33
N GLN A 38 15.75 -32.67 9.15
CA GLN A 38 15.18 -31.34 8.85
C GLN A 38 13.66 -31.36 8.78
N LEU A 39 13.04 -32.43 8.25
CA LEU A 39 11.58 -32.58 8.27
C LEU A 39 11.02 -32.65 9.70
N ASP A 40 11.74 -33.28 10.63
CA ASP A 40 11.30 -33.44 12.01
C ASP A 40 11.61 -32.21 12.90
N GLN A 41 12.68 -31.45 12.60
CA GLN A 41 13.20 -30.40 13.48
C GLN A 41 13.08 -28.98 12.92
N SER A 42 13.05 -28.82 11.59
CA SER A 42 13.16 -27.53 10.92
C SER A 42 11.92 -27.17 10.08
N VAL A 43 10.94 -28.08 10.01
CA VAL A 43 9.70 -27.88 9.25
C VAL A 43 8.49 -28.07 10.15
N GLU A 44 7.73 -27.00 10.34
CA GLU A 44 6.44 -27.01 11.02
C GLU A 44 5.34 -27.21 9.96
N ILE A 45 4.53 -28.25 10.09
CA ILE A 45 3.43 -28.58 9.16
C ILE A 45 2.12 -28.59 9.94
N ASN A 46 1.36 -27.51 9.79
CA ASN A 46 0.13 -27.27 10.55
C ASN A 46 -1.07 -27.14 9.61
N LEU A 47 -2.24 -26.79 10.16
CA LEU A 47 -3.46 -26.59 9.38
C LEU A 47 -3.54 -25.18 8.73
N ASP A 48 -2.72 -24.25 9.21
CA ASP A 48 -2.60 -22.85 8.78
C ASP A 48 -1.41 -22.60 7.84
N GLY A 49 -0.48 -23.55 7.72
CA GLY A 49 0.60 -23.45 6.75
C GLY A 49 1.74 -24.46 6.96
N ILE A 50 2.73 -24.37 6.08
CA ILE A 50 4.03 -25.03 6.22
C ILE A 50 5.12 -23.97 6.35
N THR A 51 5.90 -24.08 7.42
CA THR A 51 6.99 -23.14 7.71
C THR A 51 8.31 -23.89 7.83
N PHE A 52 9.33 -23.42 7.13
CA PHE A 52 10.71 -23.90 7.22
C PHE A 52 11.59 -22.90 7.95
N THR A 53 12.39 -23.36 8.90
CA THR A 53 13.39 -22.54 9.60
C THR A 53 14.77 -22.78 9.01
N ASP A 54 15.39 -21.75 8.44
CA ASP A 54 16.72 -21.86 7.85
C ASP A 54 17.84 -21.96 8.90
N LYS A 55 19.08 -22.20 8.46
CA LYS A 55 20.26 -22.31 9.35
C LYS A 55 20.58 -21.03 10.13
N LYS A 56 20.03 -19.88 9.72
CA LYS A 56 20.18 -18.58 10.39
C LYS A 56 19.04 -18.29 11.36
N GLY A 57 18.04 -19.18 11.45
CA GLY A 57 16.86 -19.04 12.30
C GLY A 57 15.72 -18.25 11.66
N ASN A 58 15.79 -17.89 10.37
CA ASN A 58 14.67 -17.22 9.71
C ASN A 58 13.58 -18.23 9.36
N LYS A 59 12.33 -17.86 9.60
CA LYS A 59 11.15 -18.65 9.24
C LYS A 59 10.66 -18.26 7.85
N HIS A 60 10.39 -19.26 7.03
CA HIS A 60 9.93 -19.12 5.64
C HIS A 60 8.65 -19.91 5.46
N LYS A 61 7.57 -19.24 5.05
CA LYS A 61 6.30 -19.89 4.68
C LYS A 61 6.38 -20.33 3.23
N GLY A 62 5.95 -21.54 2.94
CA GLY A 62 6.04 -22.10 1.59
C GLY A 62 5.29 -23.41 1.47
N PHE A 63 5.77 -24.27 0.57
CA PHE A 63 5.10 -25.54 0.28
C PHE A 63 6.08 -26.70 0.14
N LEU A 64 5.55 -27.91 0.23
CA LEU A 64 6.27 -29.16 0.04
C LEU A 64 5.86 -29.86 -1.25
N TYR A 65 6.84 -30.42 -1.97
CA TYR A 65 6.60 -31.29 -3.11
C TYR A 65 7.64 -32.42 -3.17
N ILE A 66 7.44 -33.39 -4.06
CA ILE A 66 8.36 -34.52 -4.24
C ILE A 66 9.16 -34.31 -5.53
N GLU A 67 10.46 -34.08 -5.45
CA GLU A 67 11.30 -33.77 -6.62
C GLU A 67 11.43 -34.94 -7.62
N SER A 68 11.33 -36.19 -7.15
CA SER A 68 11.48 -37.37 -8.01
C SER A 68 10.28 -37.62 -8.95
N GLY A 69 9.21 -36.84 -8.82
CA GLY A 69 7.93 -37.12 -9.46
C GLY A 69 7.27 -38.41 -8.93
N TYR A 70 6.15 -38.76 -9.55
CA TYR A 70 5.40 -39.95 -9.22
C TYR A 70 6.01 -41.22 -9.82
N SER A 71 5.80 -42.34 -9.12
CA SER A 71 6.22 -43.67 -9.59
C SER A 71 5.51 -44.08 -10.88
N GLN A 72 6.11 -45.02 -11.63
CA GLN A 72 5.50 -45.66 -12.80
C GLN A 72 4.04 -46.11 -12.54
N ARG A 73 3.82 -46.76 -11.40
CA ARG A 73 2.50 -47.25 -11.00
C ARG A 73 1.47 -46.13 -10.88
N THR A 74 1.88 -44.98 -10.38
CA THR A 74 1.02 -43.82 -10.24
C THR A 74 0.74 -43.18 -11.59
N PHE A 75 1.75 -43.06 -12.46
CA PHE A 75 1.57 -42.57 -13.83
C PHE A 75 0.52 -43.39 -14.61
N GLU A 76 0.52 -44.71 -14.48
CA GLU A 76 -0.48 -45.58 -15.12
C GLU A 76 -1.92 -45.29 -14.63
N GLN A 77 -2.07 -44.73 -13.43
CA GLN A 77 -3.36 -44.38 -12.85
C GLN A 77 -3.77 -42.92 -13.11
N THR A 78 -2.81 -42.00 -13.14
CA THR A 78 -3.06 -40.55 -13.19
C THR A 78 -2.79 -39.94 -14.55
N GLY A 79 -2.03 -40.63 -15.42
CA GLY A 79 -1.56 -40.13 -16.70
C GLY A 79 -0.42 -39.11 -16.62
N THR A 80 0.17 -38.87 -15.45
CA THR A 80 1.24 -37.88 -15.27
C THR A 80 2.24 -38.29 -14.19
N ILE A 81 3.53 -38.03 -14.42
CA ILE A 81 4.58 -38.16 -13.40
C ILE A 81 4.70 -36.89 -12.55
N VAL A 82 4.04 -35.81 -12.94
CA VAL A 82 4.16 -34.51 -12.30
C VAL A 82 3.43 -34.55 -10.94
N PRO A 83 4.14 -34.29 -9.84
CA PRO A 83 3.59 -34.41 -8.50
C PRO A 83 2.70 -33.21 -8.18
N LYS A 84 1.93 -33.33 -7.09
CA LYS A 84 1.20 -32.21 -6.50
C LYS A 84 2.01 -31.60 -5.36
N PHE A 85 1.84 -30.30 -5.13
CA PHE A 85 2.42 -29.64 -3.97
C PHE A 85 1.43 -29.54 -2.80
N HIS A 86 1.97 -29.37 -1.60
CA HIS A 86 1.23 -29.35 -0.34
C HIS A 86 1.58 -28.11 0.46
N ILE A 87 0.57 -27.44 1.02
CA ILE A 87 0.71 -26.17 1.75
C ILE A 87 0.35 -26.28 3.24
N ILE A 88 -0.25 -27.40 3.65
CA ILE A 88 -0.75 -27.67 5.01
C ILE A 88 -0.69 -29.18 5.31
N ASN A 89 -0.93 -29.56 6.57
CA ASN A 89 -0.98 -30.95 7.04
C ASN A 89 -2.26 -31.70 6.59
N CYS A 90 -2.47 -31.81 5.27
CA CYS A 90 -3.64 -32.46 4.69
C CYS A 90 -3.59 -34.00 4.83
N GLN A 91 -4.71 -34.67 4.54
CA GLN A 91 -4.82 -36.14 4.63
C GLN A 91 -3.68 -36.88 3.91
N THR A 92 -3.24 -36.41 2.74
CA THR A 92 -2.14 -37.04 2.01
C THR A 92 -0.82 -36.99 2.78
N ILE A 93 -0.50 -35.87 3.42
CA ILE A 93 0.70 -35.75 4.26
C ILE A 93 0.59 -36.68 5.47
N GLN A 94 -0.58 -36.74 6.10
CA GLN A 94 -0.84 -37.63 7.24
C GLN A 94 -0.66 -39.11 6.85
N ASP A 95 -1.19 -39.52 5.71
CA ASP A 95 -1.05 -40.89 5.20
C ASP A 95 0.41 -41.25 4.90
N GLN A 96 1.18 -40.31 4.31
CA GLN A 96 2.60 -40.52 4.03
C GLN A 96 3.43 -40.64 5.32
N LYS A 97 3.10 -39.84 6.35
CA LYS A 97 3.70 -39.97 7.69
C LYS A 97 3.39 -41.33 8.31
N GLN A 98 2.12 -41.77 8.29
CA GLN A 98 1.72 -43.07 8.83
C GLN A 98 2.43 -44.23 8.14
N ARG A 99 2.61 -44.16 6.82
CA ARG A 99 3.33 -45.16 6.01
C ARG A 99 4.85 -45.09 6.13
N LYS A 100 5.39 -44.17 6.94
CA LYS A 100 6.83 -43.85 7.06
C LYS A 100 7.50 -43.45 5.73
N ASN A 101 6.68 -43.12 4.73
CA ASN A 101 7.10 -42.68 3.40
C ASN A 101 7.03 -41.14 3.29
N PHE A 102 7.29 -40.44 4.39
CA PHE A 102 7.41 -38.99 4.40
C PHE A 102 8.88 -38.52 4.37
N ASN A 103 9.81 -39.44 4.63
CA ASN A 103 11.20 -39.08 4.89
C ASN A 103 12.04 -39.11 3.60
N GLY A 104 12.79 -38.02 3.35
CA GLY A 104 13.94 -38.03 2.44
C GLY A 104 13.66 -37.82 0.95
N HIS A 105 12.45 -37.45 0.56
CA HIS A 105 12.12 -37.13 -0.84
C HIS A 105 11.23 -35.89 -1.00
N TYR A 106 10.89 -35.23 0.11
CA TYR A 106 10.19 -33.94 0.08
C TYR A 106 11.19 -32.79 0.01
N VAL A 107 10.84 -31.80 -0.80
CA VAL A 107 11.56 -30.55 -0.97
C VAL A 107 10.64 -29.42 -0.51
N PHE A 108 11.18 -28.52 0.31
CA PHE A 108 10.54 -27.26 0.63
C PHE A 108 10.90 -26.22 -0.42
N SER A 109 9.92 -25.47 -0.92
CA SER A 109 10.18 -24.38 -1.84
C SER A 109 9.21 -23.21 -1.65
N THR A 110 9.69 -22.03 -2.05
CA THR A 110 8.91 -20.79 -2.22
C THR A 110 8.91 -20.31 -3.68
N GLU A 111 9.38 -21.12 -4.62
CA GLU A 111 9.53 -20.78 -6.04
C GLU A 111 8.44 -21.36 -6.91
N THR A 112 8.38 -20.90 -8.16
CA THR A 112 7.65 -21.61 -9.21
C THR A 112 8.41 -22.89 -9.56
N ILE A 113 7.73 -24.03 -9.50
CA ILE A 113 8.31 -25.34 -9.81
C ILE A 113 7.61 -25.94 -11.03
N THR A 114 8.41 -26.30 -12.03
CA THR A 114 7.98 -27.01 -13.23
C THR A 114 8.72 -28.35 -13.35
N MET A 115 8.09 -29.31 -14.02
CA MET A 115 8.65 -30.64 -14.25
C MET A 115 8.24 -31.12 -15.64
N GLU A 116 9.20 -31.70 -16.37
CA GLU A 116 8.93 -32.39 -17.63
C GLU A 116 8.15 -33.68 -17.36
N ASP A 117 6.99 -33.82 -17.99
CA ASP A 117 6.18 -35.04 -17.93
C ASP A 117 6.61 -36.01 -19.05
N ARG A 118 6.09 -37.23 -19.05
CA ARG A 118 6.50 -38.28 -20.02
C ARG A 118 6.13 -38.01 -21.47
N ASP A 119 5.21 -37.09 -21.70
CA ASP A 119 4.87 -36.59 -23.03
C ASP A 119 5.89 -35.56 -23.56
N GLY A 120 6.95 -35.25 -22.79
CA GLY A 120 7.95 -34.23 -23.09
C GLY A 120 7.45 -32.81 -22.82
N VAL A 121 6.24 -32.65 -22.26
CA VAL A 121 5.68 -31.34 -21.94
C VAL A 121 6.07 -30.96 -20.52
N THR A 122 6.70 -29.81 -20.39
CA THR A 122 6.97 -29.20 -19.08
C THR A 122 5.67 -28.66 -18.49
N LYS A 123 5.29 -29.16 -17.31
CA LYS A 123 4.08 -28.76 -16.59
C LYS A 123 4.44 -28.17 -15.25
N GLU A 124 3.67 -27.18 -14.83
CA GLU A 124 3.78 -26.63 -13.48
C GLU A 124 3.08 -27.54 -12.46
N LEU A 125 3.62 -27.62 -11.25
CA LEU A 125 3.00 -28.40 -10.18
C LEU A 125 1.70 -27.73 -9.74
N THR A 126 0.67 -28.56 -9.49
CA THR A 126 -0.65 -28.10 -9.04
C THR A 126 -0.93 -28.49 -7.60
N LEU A 127 -1.80 -27.73 -6.95
CA LEU A 127 -2.14 -27.91 -5.54
C LEU A 127 -2.78 -29.28 -5.29
N CYS A 128 -2.38 -29.92 -4.19
CA CYS A 128 -3.03 -31.14 -3.71
C CYS A 128 -4.52 -30.89 -3.43
N GLY A 129 -5.38 -31.75 -3.98
CA GLY A 129 -6.83 -31.62 -3.79
C GLY A 129 -7.29 -31.73 -2.33
N ASN A 130 -6.53 -32.42 -1.48
CA ASN A 130 -6.82 -32.47 -0.04
C ASN A 130 -6.37 -31.18 0.68
N CYS A 131 -5.36 -30.48 0.18
CA CYS A 131 -5.02 -29.15 0.68
C CYS A 131 -6.12 -28.14 0.33
N ASN A 132 -6.59 -28.16 -0.93
CA ASN A 132 -7.66 -27.28 -1.40
C ASN A 132 -8.99 -27.45 -0.63
N LYS A 133 -9.27 -28.64 -0.09
CA LYS A 133 -10.49 -28.88 0.70
C LYS A 133 -10.48 -28.20 2.06
N ILE A 134 -9.29 -27.93 2.60
CA ILE A 134 -9.10 -27.42 3.96
C ILE A 134 -8.79 -25.91 3.90
N HIS A 135 -7.99 -25.47 2.93
CA HIS A 135 -7.62 -24.07 2.77
C HIS A 135 -8.61 -23.33 1.86
N TYR A 136 -9.61 -22.66 2.45
CA TYR A 136 -10.75 -22.06 1.73
C TYR A 136 -10.37 -20.97 0.72
N GLU A 137 -9.22 -20.33 0.88
CA GLU A 137 -8.73 -19.26 -0.01
C GLU A 137 -8.05 -19.79 -1.28
N THR A 138 -7.81 -21.11 -1.36
CA THR A 138 -7.17 -21.73 -2.52
C THR A 138 -8.18 -22.23 -3.54
N GLU A 139 -7.76 -22.22 -4.81
CA GLU A 139 -8.59 -22.63 -5.94
C GLU A 139 -8.14 -23.99 -6.48
N ARG A 140 -9.11 -24.77 -6.98
CA ARG A 140 -8.82 -26.11 -7.50
C ARG A 140 -7.94 -26.00 -8.74
N GLY A 141 -6.77 -26.62 -8.67
CA GLY A 141 -5.80 -26.61 -9.77
C GLY A 141 -4.79 -25.47 -9.67
N MET A 142 -4.83 -24.68 -8.60
CA MET A 142 -3.88 -23.60 -8.33
C MET A 142 -2.44 -24.08 -8.53
N THR A 143 -1.65 -23.29 -9.27
CA THR A 143 -0.25 -23.60 -9.57
C THR A 143 0.71 -23.03 -8.51
N THR A 144 1.98 -23.41 -8.56
CA THR A 144 3.01 -22.85 -7.66
C THR A 144 3.20 -21.35 -7.83
N THR A 145 3.05 -20.82 -9.04
CA THR A 145 3.14 -19.41 -9.39
C THR A 145 1.99 -18.64 -8.78
N GLU A 146 0.76 -19.12 -8.99
CA GLU A 146 -0.43 -18.50 -8.41
C GLU A 146 -0.38 -18.53 -6.87
N TYR A 147 0.08 -19.64 -6.28
CA TYR A 147 0.25 -19.72 -4.83
C TYR A 147 1.33 -18.76 -4.32
N ARG A 148 2.47 -18.68 -5.02
CA ARG A 148 3.58 -17.80 -4.68
C ARG A 148 3.14 -16.33 -4.70
N GLU A 149 2.47 -15.91 -5.76
CA GLU A 149 2.00 -14.53 -5.90
C GLU A 149 0.94 -14.19 -4.84
N LYS A 150 -0.05 -15.06 -4.64
CA LYS A 150 -1.17 -14.79 -3.72
C LYS A 150 -0.81 -14.91 -2.24
N PHE A 151 0.07 -15.86 -1.87
CA PHE A 151 0.26 -16.25 -0.46
C PHE A 151 1.70 -16.19 0.05
N ILE A 152 2.71 -16.21 -0.82
CA ILE A 152 4.12 -16.10 -0.37
C ILE A 152 4.59 -14.66 -0.45
N LEU A 153 4.31 -13.98 -1.57
CA LEU A 153 4.70 -12.59 -1.76
C LEU A 153 3.81 -11.63 -0.96
N ASN A 154 2.49 -11.87 -0.89
CA ASN A 154 1.59 -10.99 -0.13
C ASN A 154 1.79 -11.09 1.39
N ASP A 155 2.02 -12.29 1.93
CA ASP A 155 2.24 -12.55 3.37
C ASP A 155 3.55 -11.91 3.88
N GLN A 156 4.47 -11.57 2.98
CA GLN A 156 5.72 -10.85 3.30
C GLN A 156 5.62 -9.32 3.10
N ILE A 157 4.50 -8.81 2.57
CA ILE A 157 4.18 -7.36 2.53
C ILE A 157 3.55 -6.91 3.87
N GLU A 158 3.09 -7.84 4.71
CA GLU A 158 2.59 -7.52 6.06
C GLU A 158 3.69 -6.99 7.02
N GLY A 159 4.96 -7.00 6.59
CA GLY A 159 6.00 -6.22 7.22
C GLY A 159 5.99 -4.77 6.72
N GLU A 160 5.52 -3.85 7.56
CA GLU A 160 5.64 -2.36 7.42
C GLU A 160 4.50 -1.61 6.70
N PHE A 161 3.24 -2.03 6.84
CA PHE A 161 2.09 -1.11 6.69
C PHE A 161 1.17 -1.29 7.88
N TYR A 162 1.30 -0.41 8.88
CA TYR A 162 0.39 -0.43 10.02
C TYR A 162 -0.95 0.20 9.61
N ASP A 163 -2.07 -0.31 10.12
CA ASP A 163 -3.40 0.31 9.97
C ASP A 163 -3.43 1.78 10.43
N SER A 164 -2.49 2.16 11.31
CA SER A 164 -2.27 3.54 11.74
C SER A 164 -1.65 4.46 10.67
N GLU A 165 -1.07 3.89 9.62
CA GLU A 165 -0.44 4.59 8.49
C GLU A 165 -1.38 4.70 7.28
N LEU A 166 -2.49 3.95 7.27
CA LEU A 166 -3.56 4.19 6.32
C LEU A 166 -4.27 5.50 6.67
N PRO A 167 -4.61 6.35 5.68
CA PRO A 167 -5.42 7.54 5.93
C PRO A 167 -6.71 7.11 6.60
N LYS A 168 -6.89 7.47 7.88
CA LYS A 168 -8.12 7.20 8.62
C LYS A 168 -9.29 7.73 7.80
N GLU A 169 -10.29 6.90 7.54
CA GLU A 169 -11.52 7.36 6.91
C GLU A 169 -12.24 8.31 7.87
N VAL A 170 -11.91 9.60 7.76
CA VAL A 170 -12.63 10.65 8.48
C VAL A 170 -13.92 10.95 7.72
N SER A 171 -15.04 10.90 8.43
CA SER A 171 -16.34 11.35 7.92
C SER A 171 -16.21 12.80 7.45
N THR A 172 -16.74 13.11 6.26
CA THR A 172 -16.73 14.46 5.71
C THR A 172 -18.13 14.94 5.35
N ASP A 173 -18.31 16.26 5.34
CA ASP A 173 -19.47 16.90 4.75
C ASP A 173 -19.48 16.78 3.21
N PHE A 174 -20.51 17.34 2.58
CA PHE A 174 -20.66 17.36 1.11
C PHE A 174 -19.49 18.05 0.39
N TRP A 175 -18.74 18.92 1.08
CA TRP A 175 -17.61 19.67 0.54
C TRP A 175 -16.25 19.03 0.87
N GLY A 176 -16.24 17.86 1.52
CA GLY A 176 -15.03 17.11 1.83
C GLY A 176 -14.32 17.56 3.11
N TYR A 177 -14.93 18.42 3.92
CA TYR A 177 -14.37 18.85 5.21
C TYR A 177 -14.86 17.97 6.35
N THR A 178 -14.00 17.81 7.35
CA THR A 178 -14.32 17.16 8.62
C THR A 178 -15.35 17.99 9.42
N PRO A 179 -16.23 17.36 10.23
CA PRO A 179 -17.25 18.09 11.01
C PRO A 179 -16.68 19.21 11.89
N GLU A 180 -15.47 19.02 12.41
CA GLU A 180 -14.76 19.98 13.28
C GLU A 180 -14.02 21.10 12.54
N TRP A 181 -13.96 21.05 11.20
CA TRP A 181 -13.11 21.94 10.40
C TRP A 181 -13.31 23.43 10.72
N TYR A 182 -14.57 23.85 10.91
CA TYR A 182 -14.88 25.25 11.20
C TYR A 182 -14.17 25.74 12.49
N ASP A 183 -14.21 24.93 13.54
CA ASP A 183 -13.57 25.24 14.82
C ASP A 183 -12.06 25.13 14.72
N THR A 184 -11.55 24.07 14.07
CA THR A 184 -10.11 23.87 13.84
C THR A 184 -9.48 25.04 13.10
N SER A 185 -10.08 25.45 11.97
CA SER A 185 -9.62 26.58 11.17
C SER A 185 -9.71 27.90 11.93
N ARG A 186 -10.76 28.12 12.72
CA ARG A 186 -10.90 29.31 13.55
C ARG A 186 -9.83 29.36 14.65
N ASN A 187 -9.61 28.25 15.35
CA ASN A 187 -8.63 28.15 16.43
C ASN A 187 -7.20 28.35 15.91
N TYR A 188 -6.86 27.79 14.75
CA TYR A 188 -5.56 28.00 14.14
C TYR A 188 -5.32 29.47 13.79
N ARG A 189 -6.27 30.14 13.13
CA ARG A 189 -6.18 31.58 12.82
C ARG A 189 -6.08 32.45 14.08
N MET A 190 -6.79 32.08 15.16
CA MET A 190 -6.65 32.73 16.47
C MET A 190 -5.25 32.53 17.07
N LYS A 191 -4.70 31.32 17.00
CA LYS A 191 -3.33 31.00 17.47
C LYS A 191 -2.28 31.84 16.74
N LYS A 192 -2.46 32.07 15.44
CA LYS A 192 -1.64 32.98 14.62
C LYS A 192 -2.01 34.46 14.77
N LYS A 193 -2.86 34.80 15.74
CA LYS A 193 -3.30 36.18 16.03
C LYS A 193 -3.86 36.90 14.81
N PHE A 194 -4.57 36.19 13.95
CA PHE A 194 -5.09 36.68 12.67
C PHE A 194 -4.00 37.39 11.83
N THR A 195 -2.81 36.78 11.74
CA THR A 195 -1.71 37.27 10.91
C THR A 195 -1.50 36.34 9.73
N CYS A 196 -1.40 36.88 8.53
CA CYS A 196 -1.01 36.11 7.36
C CYS A 196 0.45 35.67 7.49
N GLU A 197 0.71 34.38 7.40
CA GLU A 197 2.04 33.78 7.53
C GLU A 197 2.88 33.92 6.25
N ASP A 198 2.32 34.43 5.15
CA ASP A 198 3.07 34.70 3.92
C ASP A 198 3.49 36.18 3.80
N CYS A 199 2.55 37.12 3.94
CA CYS A 199 2.85 38.56 3.80
C CYS A 199 2.89 39.33 5.12
N GLY A 200 2.53 38.73 6.25
CA GLY A 200 2.57 39.41 7.55
C GLY A 200 1.42 40.40 7.81
N ILE A 201 0.44 40.55 6.91
CA ILE A 201 -0.73 41.39 7.19
C ILE A 201 -1.48 40.87 8.41
N ASN A 202 -1.72 41.75 9.38
CA ASN A 202 -2.42 41.44 10.62
C ASN A 202 -3.83 42.04 10.60
N LEU A 203 -4.84 41.19 10.78
CA LEU A 203 -6.27 41.56 10.73
C LEU A 203 -6.95 41.39 12.11
N ASN A 204 -6.19 41.46 13.21
CA ASN A 204 -6.71 41.24 14.57
C ASN A 204 -7.60 42.38 15.11
N GLN A 205 -7.69 43.50 14.39
CA GLN A 205 -8.36 44.72 14.86
C GLN A 205 -9.87 44.54 15.04
N ASN A 206 -10.50 43.68 14.22
CA ASN A 206 -11.91 43.33 14.34
C ASN A 206 -12.10 41.89 13.82
N LEU A 207 -12.93 41.09 14.50
CA LEU A 207 -13.27 39.72 14.07
C LEU A 207 -13.85 39.67 12.65
N VAL A 208 -14.53 40.73 12.20
CA VAL A 208 -15.01 40.88 10.81
C VAL A 208 -13.84 40.86 9.82
N ASN A 209 -12.69 41.47 10.17
CA ASN A 209 -11.51 41.47 9.30
C ASN A 209 -10.89 40.06 9.21
N GLY A 210 -11.06 39.24 10.26
CA GLY A 210 -10.70 37.82 10.27
C GLY A 210 -11.40 37.00 9.18
N TYR A 211 -12.52 37.47 8.61
CA TYR A 211 -13.18 36.87 7.45
C TYR A 211 -12.24 36.73 6.24
N TYR A 212 -11.29 37.66 6.08
CA TYR A 212 -10.34 37.68 4.97
C TYR A 212 -9.06 36.87 5.21
N LEU A 213 -9.01 36.13 6.32
CA LEU A 213 -7.98 35.12 6.59
C LEU A 213 -8.57 33.73 6.51
N GLU A 214 -7.85 32.85 5.84
CA GLU A 214 -8.22 31.46 5.62
C GLU A 214 -7.08 30.55 6.05
N THR A 215 -7.43 29.33 6.45
CA THR A 215 -6.46 28.28 6.77
C THR A 215 -6.28 27.44 5.51
N HIS A 216 -5.05 27.37 5.02
CA HIS A 216 -4.65 26.59 3.86
C HIS A 216 -4.00 25.28 4.32
N HIS A 217 -4.48 24.15 3.81
CA HIS A 217 -3.84 22.84 3.93
C HIS A 217 -2.66 22.76 2.97
N VAL A 218 -1.44 22.65 3.49
CA VAL A 218 -0.19 22.64 2.70
C VAL A 218 -0.12 21.44 1.77
N ASP A 219 -0.63 20.28 2.21
CA ASP A 219 -0.74 19.07 1.40
C ASP A 219 -1.97 19.04 0.46
N GLY A 220 -2.87 20.02 0.56
CA GLY A 220 -4.12 20.09 -0.20
C GLY A 220 -5.20 19.09 0.25
N ASN A 221 -4.99 18.33 1.32
CA ASN A 221 -5.93 17.34 1.83
C ASN A 221 -6.82 17.96 2.94
N PRO A 222 -8.12 18.22 2.68
CA PRO A 222 -9.02 18.84 3.66
C PRO A 222 -9.31 17.97 4.89
N LYS A 223 -8.88 16.70 4.89
CA LYS A 223 -8.99 15.78 6.04
C LYS A 223 -7.78 15.82 6.97
N ASN A 224 -6.64 16.34 6.50
CA ASN A 224 -5.42 16.39 7.30
C ASN A 224 -5.43 17.66 8.17
N ASN A 225 -5.99 17.52 9.37
CA ASN A 225 -6.14 18.61 10.33
C ASN A 225 -4.93 18.82 11.26
N ASP A 226 -3.77 18.23 10.94
CA ASP A 226 -2.55 18.45 11.72
C ASP A 226 -2.10 19.90 11.60
N GLU A 227 -1.79 20.54 12.73
CA GLU A 227 -1.43 21.96 12.75
C GLU A 227 -0.21 22.30 11.87
N ASP A 228 0.76 21.37 11.77
CA ASP A 228 1.95 21.53 10.92
C ASP A 228 1.62 21.51 9.43
N ASN A 229 0.43 21.02 9.07
CA ASN A 229 -0.12 21.06 7.71
C ASN A 229 -0.89 22.36 7.41
N PHE A 230 -0.99 23.30 8.34
CA PHE A 230 -1.77 24.52 8.14
C PHE A 230 -0.91 25.75 7.89
N LYS A 231 -1.42 26.65 7.05
CA LYS A 231 -0.91 28.02 6.90
C LYS A 231 -2.06 29.02 6.96
N CYS A 232 -1.97 30.00 7.84
CA CYS A 232 -2.91 31.11 7.95
C CYS A 232 -2.57 32.14 6.88
N LEU A 233 -3.42 32.27 5.86
CA LEU A 233 -3.18 33.12 4.69
C LEU A 233 -4.29 34.14 4.52
N CYS A 234 -3.94 35.37 4.15
CA CYS A 234 -4.94 36.32 3.67
C CYS A 234 -5.45 35.86 2.29
N VAL A 235 -6.67 36.22 1.93
CA VAL A 235 -7.28 35.77 0.66
C VAL A 235 -6.43 36.09 -0.57
N LEU A 236 -5.63 37.17 -0.58
CA LEU A 236 -4.72 37.48 -1.68
C LEU A 236 -3.55 36.49 -1.78
N CYS A 237 -2.91 36.18 -0.66
CA CYS A 237 -1.86 35.18 -0.61
C CYS A 237 -2.42 33.78 -0.90
N HIS A 238 -3.59 33.46 -0.35
CA HIS A 238 -4.23 32.16 -0.56
C HIS A 238 -4.63 31.95 -2.03
N ALA A 239 -5.22 32.97 -2.67
CA ALA A 239 -5.52 32.94 -4.10
C ALA A 239 -4.29 32.74 -4.98
N SER A 240 -3.09 33.06 -4.48
CA SER A 240 -1.84 33.04 -5.23
C SER A 240 -0.98 31.79 -4.98
N VAL A 241 -1.44 30.84 -4.15
CA VAL A 241 -0.68 29.63 -3.80
C VAL A 241 -0.31 28.80 -5.03
N ASP A 242 -1.30 28.49 -5.88
CA ASP A 242 -1.11 27.68 -7.07
C ASP A 242 -2.14 28.04 -8.17
N ARG A 243 -2.10 27.32 -9.29
CA ARG A 243 -3.03 27.52 -10.41
C ARG A 243 -4.49 27.24 -10.03
N TYR A 244 -4.74 26.20 -9.22
CA TYR A 244 -6.10 25.80 -8.84
C TYR A 244 -6.77 26.87 -7.96
N HIS A 245 -6.04 27.41 -6.99
CA HIS A 245 -6.52 28.52 -6.16
C HIS A 245 -6.75 29.78 -6.99
N LYS A 246 -5.84 30.12 -7.92
CA LYS A 246 -6.05 31.24 -8.86
C LYS A 246 -7.33 31.09 -9.68
N GLU A 247 -7.60 29.90 -10.19
CA GLU A 247 -8.83 29.60 -10.94
C GLU A 247 -10.08 29.69 -10.07
N ASN A 248 -10.05 29.19 -8.83
CA ASN A 248 -11.17 29.29 -7.88
C ASN A 248 -11.47 30.75 -7.51
N TYR A 249 -10.44 31.55 -7.29
CA TYR A 249 -10.56 32.97 -6.97
C TYR A 249 -10.83 33.86 -8.20
N SER A 250 -10.86 33.30 -9.40
CA SER A 250 -11.17 34.05 -10.63
C SER A 250 -12.68 34.24 -10.87
N LYS A 251 -13.53 33.48 -10.18
CA LYS A 251 -14.98 33.38 -10.42
C LYS A 251 -15.82 33.36 -9.14
N GLY A 252 -17.11 33.69 -9.28
CA GLY A 252 -18.12 33.55 -8.21
C GLY A 252 -17.85 34.39 -6.95
N SER A 253 -18.33 33.88 -5.81
CA SER A 253 -18.18 34.52 -4.49
C SER A 253 -16.72 34.69 -4.04
N PRO A 254 -15.80 33.72 -4.25
CA PRO A 254 -14.37 33.89 -3.89
C PRO A 254 -13.72 35.09 -4.59
N ARG A 255 -14.06 35.34 -5.86
CA ARG A 255 -13.59 36.52 -6.59
C ARG A 255 -14.02 37.82 -5.92
N GLN A 256 -15.29 37.94 -5.54
CA GLN A 256 -15.81 39.14 -4.89
C GLN A 256 -15.11 39.39 -3.56
N LYS A 257 -14.94 38.33 -2.75
CA LYS A 257 -14.21 38.39 -1.47
C LYS A 257 -12.78 38.91 -1.66
N LEU A 258 -12.07 38.43 -2.69
CA LEU A 258 -10.72 38.88 -2.99
C LEU A 258 -10.67 40.36 -3.42
N VAL A 259 -11.58 40.78 -4.30
CA VAL A 259 -11.67 42.18 -4.75
C VAL A 259 -11.96 43.11 -3.58
N ASP A 260 -12.92 42.75 -2.71
CA ASP A 260 -13.28 43.53 -1.54
C ASP A 260 -12.09 43.64 -0.56
N PHE A 261 -11.37 42.53 -0.34
CA PHE A 261 -10.18 42.52 0.49
C PHE A 261 -9.11 43.48 -0.02
N ILE A 262 -8.77 43.40 -1.31
CA ILE A 262 -7.74 44.27 -1.90
C ILE A 262 -8.15 45.73 -1.77
N LYS A 263 -9.42 46.06 -2.00
CA LYS A 263 -9.95 47.42 -1.88
C LYS A 263 -9.89 47.96 -0.45
N LEU A 264 -10.23 47.12 0.54
CA LEU A 264 -10.30 47.53 1.94
C LEU A 264 -8.93 47.64 2.61
N PHE A 265 -7.97 46.80 2.23
CA PHE A 265 -6.67 46.67 2.90
C PHE A 265 -5.48 47.04 2.00
N GLU A 266 -5.70 47.89 0.98
CA GLU A 266 -4.66 48.23 0.01
C GLU A 266 -3.42 48.84 0.69
N ASP A 267 -3.61 49.78 1.60
CA ASP A 267 -2.51 50.49 2.27
C ASP A 267 -1.71 49.55 3.18
N GLU A 268 -2.38 48.65 3.90
CA GLU A 268 -1.76 47.62 4.72
C GLU A 268 -0.99 46.63 3.87
N LEU A 269 -1.57 46.17 2.75
CA LEU A 269 -0.91 45.26 1.81
C LEU A 269 0.36 45.88 1.21
N ARG A 270 0.34 47.19 0.91
CA ARG A 270 1.54 47.93 0.49
C ARG A 270 2.57 48.03 1.61
N ARG A 271 2.13 48.34 2.83
CA ARG A 271 3.00 48.49 4.00
C ARG A 271 3.76 47.21 4.32
N VAL A 272 3.11 46.06 4.21
CA VAL A 272 3.75 44.75 4.42
C VAL A 272 4.48 44.23 3.19
N GLY A 273 4.49 44.97 2.08
CA GLY A 273 5.18 44.57 0.86
C GLY A 273 4.62 43.30 0.21
N ASN A 274 3.30 43.14 0.19
CA ASN A 274 2.68 41.96 -0.40
C ASN A 274 3.05 41.81 -1.89
N LYS A 275 3.78 40.74 -2.21
CA LYS A 275 4.31 40.43 -3.55
C LYS A 275 3.25 40.23 -4.64
N HIS A 276 2.00 39.91 -4.27
CA HIS A 276 0.93 39.59 -5.21
C HIS A 276 0.02 40.79 -5.52
N LEU A 277 0.15 41.90 -4.79
CA LEU A 277 -0.73 43.06 -4.96
C LEU A 277 -0.69 43.63 -6.40
N ALA A 278 0.47 43.57 -7.05
CA ALA A 278 0.64 44.06 -8.42
C ALA A 278 -0.12 43.23 -9.46
N ASP A 279 -0.23 41.91 -9.24
CA ASP A 279 -0.85 40.98 -10.19
C ASP A 279 -2.36 41.20 -10.36
N TYR A 280 -2.98 41.82 -9.35
CA TYR A 280 -4.43 42.06 -9.28
C TYR A 280 -4.82 43.52 -9.53
N LYS A 281 -3.86 44.37 -9.90
CA LYS A 281 -4.09 45.74 -10.39
C LYS A 281 -4.11 45.74 -11.91
N LYS A 282 -5.24 45.36 -12.50
CA LYS A 282 -5.60 45.65 -13.89
C LYS A 282 -6.96 46.32 -13.95
#